data_AF-A0A932G2E3-F1
#
_entry.id   AF-A0A932G2E3-F1
#
_cell.length_a   1.000
_cell.length_b   1.000
_cell.length_c   1.000
_cell.angle_alpha   90.00
_cell.angle_beta   90.00
_cell.angle_gamma   90.00
#
_symmetry.space_group_name_H-M   'P 1'
#
loop_
_entity.id
_entity.type
_entity.pdbx_description
1 polymer ?
#
loop_
_entity_poly.entity_id
_entity_poly.type
_entity_poly.pdbx_seq_one_letter_code
_entity_poly.pdbx_strand_id
1 'polypeptide(L)'
;MAASEWLEWLLENRSRYLILLDETGSLAVAAHTLAKARCQVSAISTDVPNAREVHAAASEIAGRTGRTVPLPSPGVLASECRALGLAMI
;
A
#
# COMPACT_ATOMS: atom_id res chain seq x y z
N MET A 1 3.17 17.02 -3.87
CA MET A 1 1.98 16.40 -4.48
C MET A 1 1.07 15.96 -3.35
N ALA A 2 -0.20 16.33 -3.39
CA ALA A 2 -1.19 15.92 -2.40
C ALA A 2 -1.50 14.41 -2.51
N ALA A 3 -2.08 13.82 -1.47
CA ALA A 3 -2.42 12.39 -1.45
C ALA A 3 -3.38 11.99 -2.58
N SER A 4 -4.38 12.83 -2.88
CA SER A 4 -5.31 12.62 -3.98
C SER A 4 -4.61 12.65 -5.34
N GLU A 5 -3.78 13.66 -5.59
CA GLU A 5 -3.00 13.80 -6.82
C GLU A 5 -2.04 12.60 -7.01
N TRP A 6 -1.41 12.13 -5.94
CA TRP A 6 -0.54 10.95 -5.99
C TRP A 6 -1.33 9.67 -6.30
N LEU A 7 -2.53 9.52 -5.76
CA LEU A 7 -3.41 8.37 -6.06
C LEU A 7 -3.91 8.40 -7.50
N GLU A 8 -4.31 9.58 -8.01
CA GLU A 8 -4.67 9.77 -9.41
C GLU A 8 -3.51 9.40 -10.33
N TRP A 9 -2.31 9.92 -10.02
CA TRP A 9 -1.09 9.53 -10.70
C TRP A 9 -0.91 8.00 -10.65
N LEU A 10 -1.03 7.34 -9.49
CA LEU A 10 -0.84 5.89 -9.41
C LEU A 10 -1.84 5.11 -10.29
N LEU A 11 -3.09 5.58 -10.37
CA LEU A 11 -4.17 4.93 -11.12
C LEU A 11 -4.03 5.02 -12.65
N GLU A 12 -3.40 6.08 -13.16
CA GLU A 12 -3.27 6.31 -14.62
C GLU A 12 -2.51 5.20 -15.36
N ASN A 13 -1.54 4.55 -14.71
CA ASN A 13 -0.71 3.56 -15.40
C ASN A 13 -0.26 2.40 -14.50
N ARG A 14 -0.48 1.19 -14.98
CA ARG A 14 -0.02 -0.07 -14.38
C ARG A 14 1.46 -0.03 -13.98
N SER A 15 2.31 0.56 -14.82
CA SER A 15 3.76 0.65 -14.57
C SER A 15 4.11 1.49 -13.34
N ARG A 16 3.23 2.39 -12.89
CA ARG A 16 3.47 3.21 -11.68
C ARG A 16 3.40 2.39 -10.40
N TYR A 17 2.64 1.29 -10.40
CA TYR A 17 2.67 0.31 -9.31
C TYR A 17 3.99 -0.48 -9.26
N LEU A 18 4.63 -0.70 -10.42
CA LEU A 18 5.97 -1.30 -10.47
C LEU A 18 7.02 -0.33 -9.92
N ILE A 19 6.93 0.96 -10.28
CA ILE A 19 7.81 2.01 -9.74
C ILE A 19 7.68 2.08 -8.22
N LEU A 20 6.45 2.12 -7.69
CA LEU A 20 6.21 2.12 -6.24
C LEU A 20 6.87 0.93 -5.54
N LEU A 21 6.78 -0.27 -6.12
CA LEU A 21 7.43 -1.45 -5.55
C LEU A 21 8.96 -1.37 -5.62
N ASP A 22 9.51 -0.84 -6.70
CA ASP A 22 10.95 -0.70 -6.90
C ASP A 22 11.55 0.32 -5.92
N GLU A 23 10.92 1.49 -5.82
CA GLU A 23 11.34 2.57 -4.91
C GLU A 23 11.28 2.16 -3.42
N THR A 24 10.27 1.38 -3.04
CA THR A 24 10.10 0.94 -1.66
C THR A 24 10.89 -0.32 -1.33
N GLY A 25 11.27 -1.11 -2.32
CA GLY A 25 11.96 -2.40 -2.18
C GLY A 25 11.18 -3.47 -1.39
N SER A 26 9.92 -3.19 -0.99
CA SER A 26 9.14 -4.04 -0.10
C SER A 26 7.65 -3.89 -0.36
N LEU A 27 6.96 -5.02 -0.53
CA LEU A 27 5.50 -5.03 -0.69
C LEU A 27 4.80 -4.46 0.56
N ALA A 28 5.33 -4.71 1.76
CA ALA A 28 4.77 -4.18 3.00
C ALA A 28 4.84 -2.64 3.04
N VAL A 29 5.97 -2.06 2.62
CA VAL A 29 6.14 -0.60 2.57
C VAL A 29 5.28 0.02 1.46
N ALA A 30 5.25 -0.58 0.26
CA ALA A 30 4.40 -0.14 -0.84
C ALA A 30 2.91 -0.16 -0.46
N ALA A 31 2.46 -1.26 0.14
CA ALA A 31 1.07 -1.45 0.55
C ALA A 31 0.68 -0.47 1.67
N HIS A 32 1.56 -0.27 2.66
CA HIS A 32 1.34 0.73 3.70
C HIS A 32 1.26 2.15 3.12
N THR A 33 2.15 2.50 2.20
CA THR A 33 2.17 3.82 1.55
C THR A 33 0.87 4.08 0.80
N LEU A 34 0.41 3.11 0.00
CA LEU A 34 -0.86 3.19 -0.72
C LEU A 34 -2.05 3.27 0.24
N ALA A 35 -2.07 2.43 1.29
CA ALA A 35 -3.13 2.45 2.29
C ALA A 35 -3.18 3.79 3.04
N LYS A 36 -2.03 4.33 3.46
CA LYS A 36 -1.92 5.64 4.10
C LYS A 36 -2.46 6.76 3.22
N ALA A 37 -2.06 6.81 1.94
CA ALA A 37 -2.56 7.81 1.00
C ALA A 37 -4.10 7.74 0.87
N ARG A 38 -4.68 6.54 0.90
CA ARG A 38 -6.15 6.33 0.89
C ARG A 38 -6.81 6.81 2.17
N CYS A 39 -6.22 6.50 3.32
CA CYS A 39 -6.72 6.95 4.62
C CYS A 39 -6.76 8.49 4.69
N GLN A 40 -5.74 9.17 4.12
CA GLN A 40 -5.65 10.64 4.09
C GLN A 40 -6.78 11.29 3.28
N VAL A 41 -7.22 10.66 2.17
CA VAL A 41 -8.31 11.18 1.31
C VAL A 41 -9.70 10.65 1.68
N SER A 42 -9.79 9.77 2.68
CA SER A 42 -11.06 9.21 3.13
C SER A 42 -11.88 10.22 3.94
N ALA A 43 -13.16 9.93 4.15
CA ALA A 43 -14.06 10.81 4.90
C ALA A 43 -13.59 11.06 6.35
N ILE A 44 -12.88 10.10 6.95
CA ILE A 44 -12.23 10.24 8.25
C ILE A 44 -10.72 10.20 8.00
N SER A 45 -10.13 11.36 7.75
CA SER A 45 -8.71 11.47 7.43
C SER A 45 -7.84 10.94 8.58
N THR A 46 -6.94 10.02 8.26
CA THR A 46 -5.95 9.45 9.18
C THR A 46 -4.68 9.08 8.43
N ASP A 47 -3.55 9.09 9.14
CA ASP A 47 -2.24 8.65 8.64
C ASP A 47 -1.93 7.19 8.98
N VAL A 48 -2.83 6.51 9.70
CA VAL A 48 -2.57 5.20 10.29
C VAL A 48 -3.55 4.17 9.73
N PRO A 49 -3.14 3.38 8.72
CA PRO A 49 -3.97 2.33 8.16
C PRO A 49 -4.09 1.13 9.11
N ASN A 50 -5.17 0.37 8.96
CA ASN A 50 -5.34 -0.91 9.62
C ASN A 50 -4.83 -2.08 8.75
N ALA A 51 -4.70 -3.27 9.36
CA ALA A 51 -4.20 -4.47 8.66
C ALA A 51 -5.02 -4.85 7.41
N ARG A 52 -6.33 -4.59 7.41
CA ARG A 52 -7.20 -4.90 6.26
C ARG A 52 -6.94 -3.94 5.09
N GLU A 53 -6.74 -2.65 5.37
CA GLU A 53 -6.43 -1.63 4.37
C GLU A 53 -5.07 -1.90 3.72
N VAL A 54 -4.06 -2.23 4.52
CA VAL A 54 -2.73 -2.61 4.02
C VAL A 54 -2.83 -3.88 3.16
N HIS A 55 -3.56 -4.90 3.59
CA HIS A 55 -3.73 -6.11 2.79
C HIS A 55 -4.50 -5.86 1.48
N ALA A 56 -5.54 -5.02 1.49
CA ALA A 56 -6.24 -4.63 0.28
C ALA A 56 -5.31 -3.89 -0.71
N ALA A 57 -4.49 -2.97 -0.21
CA ALA A 57 -3.47 -2.29 -0.99
C ALA A 57 -2.43 -3.25 -1.58
N ALA A 58 -1.93 -4.21 -0.79
CA ALA A 58 -1.01 -5.24 -1.27
C ALA A 58 -1.63 -6.10 -2.37
N SER A 59 -2.89 -6.50 -2.20
CA SER A 59 -3.62 -7.28 -3.21
C SER A 59 -3.76 -6.54 -4.53
N GLU A 60 -4.04 -5.24 -4.46
CA GLU A 60 -4.13 -4.41 -5.65
C GLU A 60 -2.79 -4.24 -6.35
N ILE A 61 -1.73 -3.94 -5.59
CA ILE A 61 -0.37 -3.83 -6.11
C ILE A 61 0.05 -5.14 -6.80
N ALA A 62 -0.22 -6.30 -6.19
CA ALA A 62 0.10 -7.60 -6.79
C ALA A 62 -0.68 -7.82 -8.10
N GLY A 63 -2.00 -7.56 -8.10
CA GLY A 63 -2.83 -7.67 -9.29
C GLY A 63 -2.38 -6.73 -10.41
N ARG A 64 -2.06 -5.48 -10.07
CA ARG A 64 -1.54 -4.48 -11.01
C ARG A 64 -0.13 -4.78 -11.47
N THR A 65 0.71 -5.45 -10.70
CA THR A 65 2.09 -5.75 -11.13
C THR A 65 2.19 -7.09 -11.86
N GLY A 66 1.11 -7.88 -11.86
CA GLY A 66 1.12 -9.22 -12.45
C GLY A 66 1.95 -10.21 -11.65
N ARG A 67 2.29 -9.88 -10.39
CA ARG A 67 2.93 -10.82 -9.48
C ARG A 67 1.94 -11.91 -9.12
N THR A 68 2.28 -13.15 -9.47
CA THR A 68 1.52 -14.36 -9.16
C THR A 68 1.92 -14.98 -7.82
N VAL A 69 2.84 -14.35 -7.08
CA VAL A 69 3.29 -14.84 -5.78
C VAL A 69 2.13 -14.78 -4.78
N PRO A 70 1.90 -15.83 -3.96
CA PRO A 70 0.89 -15.79 -2.91
C PRO A 70 1.09 -14.58 -2.01
N LEU A 71 0.03 -13.78 -1.83
CA LEU A 71 0.05 -12.66 -0.90
C LEU A 71 0.19 -13.18 0.54
N PRO A 72 1.05 -12.57 1.37
CA PRO A 72 1.07 -12.86 2.79
C PRO A 72 -0.30 -12.62 3.40
N SER A 73 -0.66 -13.41 4.42
CA SER A 73 -1.89 -13.17 5.17
C SER A 73 -1.89 -11.76 5.80
N PRO A 74 -3.06 -11.16 6.10
CA PRO A 74 -3.13 -9.84 6.72
C PRO A 74 -2.29 -9.72 8.00
N GLY A 75 -2.25 -10.79 8.82
CA GLY A 75 -1.47 -10.81 10.06
C GLY A 75 0.04 -10.82 9.83
N VAL A 76 0.52 -11.55 8.81
CA VAL A 76 1.94 -11.58 8.44
C VAL A 76 2.36 -10.22 7.88
N LEU A 77 1.58 -9.67 6.95
CA LEU A 77 1.86 -8.36 6.35
C LEU A 77 1.84 -7.24 7.41
N ALA A 78 0.89 -7.29 8.33
CA ALA A 78 0.84 -6.38 9.48
C ALA A 78 2.08 -6.50 10.38
N SER A 79 2.53 -7.73 10.63
CA SER A 79 3.74 -7.99 11.41
C SER A 79 4.99 -7.43 10.73
N GLU A 80 5.10 -7.60 9.40
CA GLU A 80 6.19 -7.02 8.61
C GLU A 80 6.19 -5.49 8.66
N CYS A 81 5.03 -4.86 8.47
CA CYS A 81 4.89 -3.41 8.58
C CYS A 81 5.38 -2.90 9.96
N ARG A 82 4.97 -3.56 11.05
CA ARG A 82 5.41 -3.19 12.41
C ARG A 82 6.91 -3.42 12.62
N ALA A 83 7.46 -4.51 12.10
CA ALA A 83 8.90 -4.78 12.16
C ALA A 83 9.73 -3.72 11.43
N LEU A 84 9.15 -3.09 10.39
CA LEU A 84 9.71 -1.97 9.65
C LEU A 84 9.43 -0.60 10.28
N GLY A 85 8.77 -0.55 11.45
CA GLY A 85 8.42 0.69 12.14
C GLY A 85 7.26 1.47 11.53
N LEU A 86 6.46 0.84 10.67
CA LEU A 86 5.30 1.48 10.03
C LEU A 86 4.10 1.48 10.99
N ALA A 87 3.53 2.67 11.22
CA ALA A 87 2.38 2.85 12.10
C ALA A 87 1.14 2.16 11.54
N MET A 88 0.48 1.33 12.36
CA MET A 88 -0.79 0.70 12.04
C MET A 88 -1.68 0.56 13.28
N ILE A 89 -3.00 0.45 13.07
CA ILE A 89 -4.01 0.15 14.10
C ILE A 89 -4.67 -1.21 13.90
#